data_AF-A0A8S9L852-F1
#
_entry.id   AF-A0A8S9L852-F1
#
_cell.length_a   1.000
_cell.length_b   1.000
_cell.length_c   1.000
_cell.angle_alpha   90.00
_cell.angle_beta   90.00
_cell.angle_gamma   90.00
#
_symmetry.space_group_name_H-M   'P 1'
#
loop_
_entity.id
_entity.type
_entity.pdbx_description
1 polymer ?
#
loop_
_entity_poly.entity_id
_entity_poly.type
_entity_poly.pdbx_seq_one_letter_code
_entity_poly.pdbx_strand_id
1 'polypeptide(L)'
;MAGLYDRDSEVKAFDEMKIGVKGLVDAGITHIPRIFHHSPHVTVANPTIPSSTVVIPTIDLGGGMFESPVTRENVVAEVRRG
;
A
#
# COMPACT_ATOMS: atom_id res chain seq x y z
N MET A 1 18.29 -6.59 30.50
CA MET A 1 17.88 -5.18 30.28
C MET A 1 17.87 -4.94 28.78
N ALA A 2 16.71 -4.95 28.14
CA ALA A 2 16.62 -4.42 26.78
C ALA A 2 16.88 -2.91 26.91
N GLY A 3 17.96 -2.41 26.29
CA GLY A 3 18.19 -0.97 26.21
C GLY A 3 16.96 -0.29 25.60
N LEU A 4 16.60 0.88 26.12
CA LEU A 4 15.53 1.70 25.58
C LEU A 4 15.72 1.83 24.07
N TYR A 5 14.71 1.40 23.32
CA TYR A 5 14.73 1.47 21.87
C TYR A 5 14.61 2.94 21.45
N ASP A 6 15.68 3.50 20.88
CA ASP A 6 15.67 4.82 20.27
C ASP A 6 15.40 4.69 18.77
N ARG A 7 14.16 4.99 18.39
CA ARG A 7 13.70 4.94 17.00
C ARG A 7 14.38 6.01 16.15
N ASP A 8 14.64 7.20 16.69
CA ASP A 8 15.16 8.33 15.91
C ASP A 8 16.60 8.07 15.46
N SER A 9 17.42 7.51 16.36
CA SER A 9 18.79 7.10 16.01
C SER A 9 18.83 6.02 14.93
N GLU A 10 17.92 5.02 14.97
CA GLU A 10 17.87 3.96 13.96
C GLU A 10 17.38 4.49 12.60
N VAL A 11 16.39 5.40 12.59
CA VAL A 11 15.93 6.06 11.35
C VAL A 11 17.06 6.86 10.72
N LYS A 12 17.81 7.62 11.53
CA LYS A 12 18.94 8.42 11.05
C LYS A 12 20.03 7.54 10.43
N ALA A 13 20.43 6.48 11.13
CA ALA A 13 21.44 5.55 10.62
C ALA A 13 21.02 4.90 9.28
N PHE A 14 19.74 4.54 9.15
CA PHE A 14 19.20 4.00 7.90
C PHE A 14 19.21 5.03 6.76
N ASP A 15 18.78 6.27 7.01
CA ASP A 15 18.82 7.32 5.99
C ASP A 15 20.26 7.65 5.56
N GLU A 16 21.22 7.63 6.48
CA GLU A 16 22.65 7.84 6.20
C GLU A 16 23.27 6.74 5.32
N MET A 17 22.75 5.52 5.37
CA MET A 17 23.20 4.45 4.46
C MET A 17 22.89 4.77 2.99
N LYS A 18 21.86 5.58 2.70
CA LYS A 18 21.46 6.00 1.34
C LYS A 18 21.21 4.82 0.38
N ILE A 19 20.89 3.64 0.91
CA ILE A 19 20.66 2.41 0.14
C ILE A 19 19.18 2.16 -0.20
N GLY A 20 18.25 2.83 0.50
CA GLY A 20 16.81 2.57 0.42
C GLY A 20 16.42 1.17 0.90
N VAL A 21 15.12 0.84 0.85
CA VAL A 21 14.64 -0.48 1.31
C VAL A 21 15.07 -1.63 0.40
N LYS A 22 15.30 -1.37 -0.89
CA LYS A 22 15.86 -2.36 -1.81
C LYS A 22 17.27 -2.80 -1.39
N GLY A 23 18.11 -1.86 -0.93
CA GLY A 23 19.45 -2.20 -0.48
C GLY A 23 19.49 -3.09 0.77
N LEU A 24 18.45 -3.04 1.62
CA LEU A 24 18.31 -4.01 2.72
C LEU A 24 18.08 -5.43 2.20
N VAL A 25 17.25 -5.58 1.16
CA VAL A 25 16.97 -6.87 0.52
C VAL A 25 18.24 -7.39 -0.17
N ASP A 26 18.92 -6.54 -0.94
CA ASP A 26 20.15 -6.91 -1.65
C ASP A 26 21.28 -7.31 -0.67
N ALA A 27 21.33 -6.71 0.53
CA ALA A 27 22.28 -7.04 1.58
C ALA A 27 21.99 -8.37 2.30
N GLY A 28 20.84 -9.02 2.01
CA GLY A 28 20.50 -10.33 2.56
C GLY A 28 20.25 -10.32 4.07
N ILE A 29 19.66 -9.25 4.61
CA ILE A 29 19.35 -9.17 6.04
C ILE A 29 18.42 -10.31 6.47
N THR A 30 18.70 -10.92 7.63
CA THR A 30 17.86 -11.99 8.20
C THR A 30 16.79 -11.47 9.15
N HIS A 31 16.93 -10.21 9.61
CA HIS A 31 16.02 -9.56 10.55
C HIS A 31 15.68 -8.16 10.06
N ILE A 32 14.39 -7.82 10.08
CA ILE A 32 13.89 -6.51 9.69
C ILE A 32 14.25 -5.47 10.79
N PRO A 33 14.83 -4.31 10.45
CA PRO A 33 15.06 -3.23 11.41
C PRO A 33 13.77 -2.79 12.10
N ARG A 34 13.84 -2.48 13.41
CA ARG A 34 12.64 -2.21 14.22
C ARG A 34 11.88 -0.96 13.76
N ILE A 35 12.54 -0.05 13.03
CA ILE A 35 11.90 1.11 12.40
C ILE A 35 10.78 0.72 11.42
N PHE A 36 10.83 -0.47 10.81
CA PHE A 36 9.81 -0.96 9.88
C PHE A 36 8.71 -1.79 10.56
N HIS A 37 8.80 -2.03 11.87
CA HIS A 37 7.75 -2.73 12.58
C HIS A 37 6.52 -1.81 12.72
N HIS A 38 5.35 -2.33 12.35
CA HIS A 38 4.09 -1.65 12.63
C HIS A 38 3.88 -1.53 14.15
N SER A 39 3.31 -0.40 14.58
CA SER A 39 2.86 -0.27 15.97
C SER A 39 1.83 -1.35 16.27
N PRO A 40 1.82 -1.94 17.48
CA PRO A 40 0.83 -2.94 17.86
C PRO A 40 -0.62 -2.43 17.80
N HIS A 41 -0.84 -1.11 17.81
CA HIS A 41 -2.16 -0.50 17.59
C HIS A 41 -2.59 -0.41 16.12
N VAL A 42 -1.66 -0.59 15.18
CA VAL A 42 -1.98 -0.68 13.75
C VAL A 42 -2.11 -2.15 13.42
N THR A 43 -3.33 -2.68 13.55
CA THR A 43 -3.68 -3.99 12.97
C THR A 43 -3.72 -3.85 11.46
N VAL A 44 -2.56 -3.87 10.82
CA VAL A 44 -2.49 -4.29 9.42
C VAL A 44 -2.75 -5.78 9.48
N ALA A 45 -3.99 -6.19 9.24
CA ALA A 45 -4.23 -7.58 8.89
C ALA A 45 -3.28 -7.86 7.72
N ASN A 46 -2.32 -8.79 7.90
CA ASN A 46 -1.68 -9.40 6.74
C ASN A 46 -2.84 -9.81 5.84
N PRO A 47 -2.88 -9.37 4.57
CA PRO A 47 -4.00 -9.67 3.69
C PRO A 47 -4.00 -11.17 3.47
N THR A 48 -4.63 -11.88 4.40
CA THR A 48 -5.26 -13.15 4.13
C THR A 48 -6.31 -12.79 3.10
N ILE A 49 -6.30 -13.48 1.96
CA ILE A 49 -7.27 -13.29 0.88
C ILE A 49 -8.60 -12.99 1.54
N PRO A 50 -9.13 -11.76 1.41
CA PRO A 50 -10.27 -11.38 2.22
C PRO A 50 -11.40 -12.35 1.87
N SER A 51 -11.98 -12.99 2.88
CA SER A 51 -13.20 -13.80 2.71
C SER A 51 -14.40 -12.94 2.30
N SER A 52 -14.21 -11.62 2.18
CA SER A 52 -15.21 -10.72 1.66
C SER A 52 -15.34 -10.90 0.15
N THR A 53 -16.54 -11.22 -0.30
CA THR A 53 -17.01 -11.15 -1.69
C THR A 53 -17.05 -9.72 -2.26
N VAL A 54 -16.47 -8.74 -1.56
CA VAL A 54 -16.43 -7.34 -1.98
C VAL A 54 -15.36 -7.21 -3.06
N VAL A 55 -15.82 -7.02 -4.30
CA VAL A 55 -14.99 -6.78 -5.47
C VAL A 55 -14.94 -5.28 -5.73
N ILE A 56 -13.75 -4.72 -5.89
CA ILE A 56 -13.59 -3.34 -6.35
C ILE A 56 -14.03 -3.30 -7.83
N PRO A 57 -15.05 -2.50 -8.20
CA PRO A 57 -15.55 -2.50 -9.57
C PRO A 57 -14.54 -1.84 -10.51
N THR A 58 -14.36 -2.44 -11.69
CA THR A 58 -13.65 -1.82 -12.80
C THR A 58 -14.69 -1.20 -13.74
N ILE A 59 -14.59 0.11 -13.98
CA ILE A 59 -15.48 0.83 -14.89
C ILE A 59 -14.65 1.30 -16.08
N ASP A 60 -15.01 0.83 -17.27
CA ASP A 60 -14.42 1.32 -18.51
C ASP A 60 -15.06 2.65 -18.91
N LEU A 61 -14.24 3.69 -19.02
CA LEU A 61 -14.67 5.03 -19.41
C LEU A 61 -14.59 5.25 -20.93
N GLY A 62 -14.18 4.25 -21.72
CA GLY A 62 -14.10 4.32 -23.18
C GLY A 62 -13.11 5.38 -23.70
N GLY A 63 -12.08 5.72 -22.91
CA GLY A 63 -11.10 6.76 -23.26
C GLY A 63 -11.63 8.21 -23.18
N GLY A 64 -12.81 8.43 -22.59
CA GLY A 64 -13.40 9.76 -22.40
C GLY A 64 -14.00 10.41 -23.66
N MET A 65 -13.88 9.76 -24.82
CA MET A 65 -14.54 10.16 -26.06
C MET A 65 -15.79 9.29 -26.23
N PHE A 66 -16.95 9.85 -25.93
CA PHE A 66 -18.21 9.12 -26.07
C PHE A 66 -18.76 9.29 -27.48
N GLU A 67 -18.99 8.18 -28.18
CA GLU A 67 -19.59 8.19 -29.53
C GLU A 67 -21.00 8.81 -29.54
N SER A 68 -21.69 8.83 -28.40
CA SER A 68 -23.01 9.45 -28.24
C SER A 68 -23.30 9.86 -26.79
N PRO A 69 -24.32 10.71 -26.55
CA PRO A 69 -24.81 11.00 -25.21
C PRO A 69 -25.27 9.75 -24.44
N VAL A 70 -25.81 8.75 -25.15
CA VAL A 70 -26.31 7.49 -24.56
C VAL A 70 -25.16 6.64 -24.02
N THR A 71 -24.04 6.55 -24.76
CA THR A 71 -22.86 5.82 -24.27
C THR A 71 -22.25 6.48 -23.04
N ARG A 72 -22.26 7.81 -22.98
CA ARG A 72 -21.87 8.58 -21.79
C ARG A 72 -22.80 8.32 -20.59
N GLU A 73 -24.11 8.33 -20.81
CA GLU A 73 -25.10 8.11 -19.73
C GLU A 73 -24.95 6.73 -19.09
N ASN A 74 -24.70 5.69 -19.89
CA ASN A 74 -24.47 4.33 -19.40
C ASN A 74 -23.24 4.27 -18.47
N VAL A 75 -22.13 4.87 -18.89
CA VAL A 75 -20.90 4.95 -18.07
C VAL A 75 -21.15 5.73 -16.78
N VAL A 76 -21.85 6.87 -16.84
CA VAL A 76 -22.21 7.65 -15.65
C VAL A 76 -23.09 6.84 -14.70
N ALA A 77 -24.00 6.01 -15.24
CA ALA A 77 -24.84 5.15 -14.43
C ALA A 77 -24.02 4.05 -13.71
N GLU A 78 -22.98 3.50 -14.35
CA GLU A 78 -22.06 2.54 -13.72
C GLU A 78 -21.30 3.18 -12.56
N VAL A 79 -20.77 4.39 -12.76
CA VAL A 79 -20.04 5.16 -11.73
C VAL A 79 -20.92 5.48 -10.51
N ARG A 80 -22.21 5.71 -10.72
CA ARG A 80 -23.14 5.95 -9.60
C ARG A 80 -23.51 4.68 -8.83
N ARG A 81 -23.34 3.50 -9.43
CA ARG A 81 -23.66 2.20 -8.83
C ARG A 81 -22.50 1.60 -8.04
N GLY A 82 -21.26 1.86 -8.47
CA GLY A 82 -20.03 1.45 -7.78
C GLY A 82 -19.73 2.34 -6.58
#